data_AF-A0A9W8NK26-F1
#
_entry.id   AF-A0A9W8NK26-F1
#
_cell.length_a   1.000
_cell.length_b   1.000
_cell.length_c   1.000
_cell.angle_alpha   90.00
_cell.angle_beta   90.00
_cell.angle_gamma   90.00
#
_symmetry.space_group_name_H-M   'P 1'
#
loop_
_entity.id
_entity.type
_entity.pdbx_description
1 polymer ?
#
loop_
_entity_poly.entity_id
_entity_poly.type
_entity_poly.pdbx_seq_one_letter_code
_entity_poly.pdbx_strand_id
1 'polypeptide(L)'
;MFMITLVWLALALCLSLITFLALGPSQKHVVFKRFGFARGTNRPNTPTLEKQPLSKPLASYSSELVTAFPPSQRHELKKLIPDLTPTQQKALGNLFFDQATFENSLLTFEQDYSNADDAKYVYSGFSVREIKTLGDFPDYSTLSGVPLPTPHLDFDIDKAIPRPYRPFRWPYHQTMSLTKLEPDWWIELESTLAAPILILTIP
;
A
#
# COMPACT_ATOMS: atom_id res chain seq x y z
N MET A 1 42.51 36.48 40.00
CA MET A 1 41.12 36.04 39.72
C MET A 1 41.00 35.23 38.44
N PHE A 2 41.64 35.64 37.33
CA PHE A 2 41.61 34.93 36.03
C PHE A 2 42.16 33.49 36.03
N MET A 3 43.21 33.21 36.81
CA MET A 3 43.80 31.85 36.86
C MET A 3 42.84 30.84 37.51
N ILE A 4 42.10 31.26 38.54
CA ILE A 4 41.15 30.39 39.25
C ILE A 4 39.97 30.05 38.33
N THR A 5 39.45 31.03 37.58
CA THR A 5 38.36 30.79 36.62
C THR A 5 38.77 29.86 35.48
N LEU A 6 40.03 29.94 35.01
CA LEU A 6 40.57 29.02 34.00
C LEU A 6 40.67 27.59 34.52
N VAL A 7 41.11 27.41 35.78
CA VAL A 7 41.20 26.08 36.41
C VAL A 7 39.81 25.45 36.54
N TRP A 8 38.79 26.21 36.98
CA TRP A 8 37.41 25.69 37.08
C TRP A 8 36.82 25.32 35.71
N LEU A 9 37.12 26.10 34.67
CA LEU A 9 36.65 25.81 33.32
C LEU A 9 37.30 24.55 32.74
N ALA A 10 38.61 24.37 32.97
CA ALA A 10 39.31 23.15 32.58
C ALA A 10 38.77 21.91 33.33
N LEU A 11 38.49 22.04 34.63
CA LEU A 11 37.96 20.94 35.45
C LEU A 11 36.54 20.54 35.00
N ALA A 12 35.70 21.52 34.67
CA ALA A 12 34.36 21.28 34.12
C ALA A 12 34.43 20.57 32.74
N LEU A 13 35.35 20.97 31.86
CA LEU A 13 35.55 20.30 30.57
C LEU A 13 36.00 18.85 30.76
N CYS A 14 36.96 18.59 31.65
CA CYS A 14 37.42 17.24 31.95
C CYS A 14 36.30 16.35 32.51
N LEU A 15 35.49 16.86 33.44
CA LEU A 15 34.34 16.13 33.99
C LEU A 15 33.28 15.83 32.92
N SER A 16 33.00 16.78 32.02
CA SER A 16 32.07 16.57 30.91
C SER A 16 32.56 15.51 29.91
N LEU A 17 33.87 15.46 29.67
CA LEU A 17 34.47 14.48 28.75
C LEU A 17 34.47 13.07 29.36
N ILE A 18 34.79 12.95 30.65
CA ILE A 18 34.80 11.67 31.37
C ILE A 18 33.38 11.10 31.47
N THR A 19 32.41 11.94 31.83
CA THR A 19 30.99 11.51 31.85
C THR A 19 30.52 11.09 30.46
N PHE A 20 30.85 11.84 29.41
CA PHE A 20 30.53 11.45 28.04
C PHE A 20 31.19 10.14 27.59
N LEU A 21 32.44 9.89 28.00
CA LEU A 21 33.14 8.64 27.70
C LEU A 21 32.50 7.45 28.43
N ALA A 22 32.02 7.65 29.65
CA ALA A 22 31.35 6.64 30.48
C ALA A 22 29.93 6.28 30.00
N LEU A 23 29.28 7.10 29.17
CA LEU A 23 27.98 6.75 28.58
C LEU A 23 28.10 5.52 27.65
N GLY A 24 27.06 4.68 27.59
CA GLY A 24 27.00 3.58 26.64
C GLY A 24 26.76 4.07 25.19
N PRO A 25 27.10 3.26 24.16
CA PRO A 25 26.98 3.66 22.75
C PRO A 25 25.54 4.05 22.34
N SER A 26 24.52 3.46 22.95
CA SER A 26 23.11 3.81 22.74
C SER A 26 22.74 5.20 23.29
N GLN A 27 23.31 5.57 24.44
CA GLN A 27 23.02 6.85 25.11
C GLN A 27 23.77 8.01 24.44
N LYS A 28 25.01 7.80 23.98
CA LYS A 28 25.78 8.81 23.22
C LYS A 28 25.03 9.27 21.97
N HIS A 29 24.37 8.35 21.26
CA HIS A 29 23.58 8.66 20.08
C HIS A 29 22.40 9.61 20.37
N VAL A 30 21.73 9.46 21.53
CA VAL A 30 20.64 10.34 21.95
C VAL A 30 21.16 11.74 22.28
N VAL A 31 22.33 11.84 22.93
CA VAL A 31 22.97 13.12 23.24
C VAL A 31 23.40 13.85 21.96
N PHE A 32 24.03 13.16 21.01
CA PHE A 32 24.38 13.74 19.70
C PHE A 32 23.17 14.22 18.90
N LYS A 33 22.04 13.49 18.97
CA LYS A 33 20.79 13.89 18.32
C LYS A 33 20.19 15.16 18.96
N ARG A 34 20.27 15.30 20.29
CA ARG A 34 19.74 16.46 21.02
C ARG A 34 20.58 17.73 20.85
N PHE A 35 21.90 17.60 20.76
CA PHE A 35 22.81 18.74 20.55
C PHE A 35 22.96 19.15 19.06
N GLY A 36 22.18 18.56 18.14
CA GLY A 36 22.16 18.95 16.73
C GLY A 36 23.42 18.60 15.93
N PHE A 37 24.40 17.92 16.55
CA PHE A 37 25.61 17.45 15.89
C PHE A 37 25.39 16.23 15.00
N ALA A 38 24.24 15.55 15.14
CA ALA A 38 23.79 14.58 14.16
C ALA A 38 23.28 15.31 12.91
N ARG A 39 24.18 15.61 11.97
CA ARG A 39 23.81 15.90 10.59
C ARG A 39 23.19 14.60 10.06
N GLY A 40 21.86 14.51 10.13
CA GLY A 40 21.12 13.44 9.48
C GLY A 40 21.58 13.41 8.04
N THR A 41 22.31 12.37 7.65
CA THR A 41 22.45 12.08 6.24
C THR A 41 21.02 11.82 5.80
N ASN A 42 20.46 12.74 5.02
CA ASN A 42 19.27 12.48 4.21
C ASN A 42 19.65 11.47 3.11
N ARG A 43 20.22 10.34 3.50
CA ARG A 43 20.32 9.16 2.67
C ARG A 43 19.00 8.42 2.89
N PRO A 44 18.27 8.10 1.82
CA PRO A 44 17.17 7.17 1.90
C PRO A 44 17.63 5.94 2.68
N ASN A 45 16.87 5.53 3.69
CA ASN A 45 17.01 4.21 4.31
C ASN A 45 16.48 3.16 3.31
N THR A 46 17.07 3.10 2.11
CA THR A 46 16.92 1.94 1.25
C THR A 46 17.76 0.84 1.89
N PRO A 47 17.17 -0.29 2.32
CA PRO A 47 17.94 -1.40 2.84
C PRO A 47 19.01 -1.78 1.80
N THR A 48 20.26 -1.87 2.22
CA THR A 48 21.34 -2.38 1.39
C THR A 48 20.91 -3.76 0.89
N LEU A 49 20.93 -3.94 -0.44
CA LEU A 49 20.50 -5.17 -1.11
C LEU A 49 21.19 -6.44 -0.55
N GLU A 50 22.34 -6.29 0.11
CA GLU A 50 23.04 -7.33 0.88
C GLU A 50 22.27 -7.93 2.07
N LYS A 51 21.28 -7.23 2.64
CA LYS A 51 20.47 -7.78 3.75
C LYS A 51 19.23 -8.53 3.27
N GLN A 52 18.98 -8.59 1.97
CA GLN A 52 17.96 -9.50 1.47
C GLN A 52 18.50 -10.94 1.62
N PRO A 53 17.72 -11.87 2.20
CA PRO A 53 18.11 -13.27 2.20
C PRO A 53 18.44 -13.66 0.76
N LEU A 54 19.56 -14.38 0.59
CA LEU A 54 20.02 -14.88 -0.70
C LEU A 54 18.82 -15.41 -1.47
N SER A 55 18.54 -14.80 -2.63
CA SER A 55 17.41 -15.17 -3.47
C SER A 55 17.43 -16.69 -3.66
N LYS A 56 16.32 -17.36 -3.34
CA LYS A 56 16.20 -18.80 -3.55
C LYS A 56 16.60 -19.14 -5.01
N PRO A 57 17.05 -20.35 -5.32
CA PRO A 57 17.34 -20.71 -6.71
C PRO A 57 16.10 -20.43 -7.59
N LEU A 58 16.28 -19.93 -8.82
CA LEU A 58 15.18 -19.61 -9.75
C LEU A 58 14.21 -20.79 -9.93
N ALA A 59 14.74 -22.02 -9.90
CA ALA A 59 13.96 -23.26 -9.94
C ALA A 59 13.06 -23.48 -8.71
N SER A 60 13.48 -23.02 -7.53
CA SER A 60 12.67 -23.03 -6.30
C SER A 60 11.58 -21.97 -6.33
N TYR A 61 11.81 -20.82 -6.99
CA TYR A 61 10.77 -19.80 -7.18
C TYR A 61 9.69 -20.30 -8.15
N SER A 62 10.04 -20.97 -9.24
CA SER A 62 9.04 -21.50 -10.18
C SER A 62 8.10 -22.51 -9.52
N SER A 63 8.60 -23.42 -8.66
CA SER A 63 7.72 -24.37 -7.95
C SER A 63 6.83 -23.70 -6.91
N GLU A 64 7.33 -22.66 -6.25
CA GLU A 64 6.56 -21.91 -5.24
C GLU A 64 5.47 -21.05 -5.91
N LEU A 65 5.75 -20.48 -7.07
CA LEU A 65 4.80 -19.65 -7.83
C LEU A 65 3.65 -20.45 -8.45
N VAL A 66 3.87 -21.72 -8.81
CA VAL A 66 2.81 -22.59 -9.36
C VAL A 66 1.68 -22.82 -8.36
N THR A 67 2.00 -22.87 -7.07
CA THR A 67 1.03 -23.11 -5.99
C THR A 67 0.66 -21.83 -5.23
N ALA A 68 1.28 -20.69 -5.57
CA ALA A 68 1.04 -19.43 -4.88
C ALA A 68 -0.24 -18.76 -5.40
N PHE A 69 -1.23 -18.64 -4.52
CA PHE A 69 -2.40 -17.80 -4.75
C PHE A 69 -2.11 -16.34 -4.41
N PRO A 70 -2.81 -15.38 -5.04
CA PRO A 70 -2.81 -14.00 -4.58
C PRO A 70 -3.36 -13.90 -3.15
N PRO A 71 -3.05 -12.82 -2.41
CA PRO A 71 -3.53 -12.63 -1.06
C PRO A 71 -5.07 -12.63 -1.01
N SER A 72 -5.63 -13.43 -0.11
CA SER A 72 -7.08 -13.56 0.04
C SER A 72 -7.69 -12.30 0.67
N GLN A 73 -8.60 -11.67 -0.06
CA GLN A 73 -9.36 -10.50 0.39
C GLN A 73 -10.69 -10.89 1.06
N ARG A 74 -10.91 -12.18 1.37
CA ARG A 74 -12.17 -12.66 1.99
C ARG A 74 -12.52 -11.99 3.30
N HIS A 75 -11.52 -11.60 4.08
CA HIS A 75 -11.73 -10.95 5.36
C HIS A 75 -12.43 -9.58 5.20
N GLU A 76 -12.25 -8.92 4.05
CA GLU A 76 -12.90 -7.65 3.72
C GLU A 76 -14.42 -7.80 3.50
N LEU A 77 -14.91 -8.97 3.05
CA LEU A 77 -16.35 -9.22 2.92
C LEU A 77 -17.10 -9.01 4.24
N LYS A 78 -16.47 -9.35 5.37
CA LYS A 78 -17.07 -9.17 6.70
C LYS A 78 -17.34 -7.70 7.01
N LYS A 79 -16.54 -6.79 6.47
CA LYS A 79 -16.71 -5.34 6.65
C LYS A 79 -17.85 -4.80 5.79
N LEU A 80 -18.15 -5.45 4.66
CA LEU A 80 -19.17 -5.01 3.69
C LEU A 80 -20.57 -5.53 3.98
N ILE A 81 -20.71 -6.66 4.68
CA ILE A 81 -22.01 -7.22 5.04
C ILE A 81 -23.00 -6.19 5.60
N PRO A 82 -22.61 -5.29 6.53
CA PRO A 82 -23.52 -4.30 7.09
C PRO A 82 -24.12 -3.33 6.06
N ASP A 83 -23.37 -3.02 5.00
CA ASP A 83 -23.75 -2.03 3.98
C ASP A 83 -24.60 -2.65 2.85
N LEU A 84 -24.65 -3.98 2.77
CA LEU A 84 -25.44 -4.70 1.77
C LEU A 84 -26.93 -4.70 2.10
N THR A 85 -27.77 -4.77 1.06
CA THR A 85 -29.22 -4.89 1.23
C THR A 85 -29.58 -6.22 1.94
N PRO A 86 -30.71 -6.30 2.67
CA PRO A 86 -31.08 -7.51 3.39
C PRO A 86 -31.29 -8.73 2.47
N THR A 87 -31.68 -8.48 1.21
CA THR A 87 -31.78 -9.51 0.17
C THR A 87 -30.41 -10.06 -0.21
N GLN A 88 -29.41 -9.18 -0.41
CA GLN A 88 -28.02 -9.57 -0.69
C GLN A 88 -27.39 -10.30 0.49
N GLN A 89 -27.60 -9.83 1.72
CA GLN A 89 -27.10 -10.50 2.93
C GLN A 89 -27.62 -11.94 3.04
N LYS A 90 -28.93 -12.15 2.75
CA LYS A 90 -29.53 -13.48 2.72
C LYS A 90 -28.96 -14.36 1.61
N ALA A 91 -28.68 -13.78 0.43
CA ALA A 91 -28.12 -14.51 -0.71
C ALA A 91 -26.65 -14.89 -0.49
N LEU A 92 -25.88 -14.07 0.23
CA LEU A 92 -24.49 -14.34 0.60
C LEU A 92 -24.39 -15.57 1.51
N GLY A 93 -25.38 -15.74 2.39
CA GLY A 93 -25.49 -16.88 3.29
C GLY A 93 -24.30 -16.96 4.25
N ASN A 94 -23.84 -18.18 4.51
CA ASN A 94 -22.68 -18.39 5.40
C ASN A 94 -21.36 -18.18 4.62
N LEU A 95 -20.51 -17.29 5.14
CA LEU A 95 -19.15 -17.03 4.65
C LEU A 95 -18.13 -18.11 5.07
N PHE A 96 -18.55 -19.36 5.18
CA PHE A 96 -17.64 -20.45 5.47
C PHE A 96 -16.67 -20.63 4.31
N PHE A 97 -15.39 -20.78 4.61
CA PHE A 97 -14.34 -20.94 3.62
C PHE A 97 -13.48 -22.14 4.00
N ASP A 98 -13.38 -23.06 3.06
CA ASP A 98 -12.50 -24.20 3.14
C ASP A 98 -11.48 -24.13 2.01
N GLN A 99 -10.19 -24.16 2.38
CA GLN A 99 -9.08 -24.03 1.45
C GLN A 99 -9.05 -25.19 0.45
N ALA A 100 -9.36 -26.42 0.90
CA ALA A 100 -9.35 -27.59 0.02
C ALA A 100 -10.46 -27.50 -1.04
N THR A 101 -11.66 -27.06 -0.65
CA THR A 101 -12.76 -26.81 -1.61
C THR A 101 -12.42 -25.68 -2.59
N PHE A 102 -11.78 -24.61 -2.11
CA PHE A 102 -11.32 -23.49 -2.94
C PHE A 102 -10.36 -23.94 -4.04
N GLU A 103 -9.29 -24.67 -3.68
CA GLU A 103 -8.25 -25.11 -4.63
C GLU A 103 -8.78 -26.08 -5.69
N ASN A 104 -9.78 -26.89 -5.34
CA ASN A 104 -10.38 -27.87 -6.26
C ASN A 104 -11.50 -27.28 -7.15
N SER A 105 -12.06 -26.13 -6.77
CA SER A 105 -13.22 -25.51 -7.44
C SER A 105 -12.86 -24.13 -8.01
N LEU A 106 -11.71 -24.02 -8.67
CA LEU A 106 -11.29 -22.77 -9.29
C LEU A 106 -12.04 -22.52 -10.61
N LEU A 107 -12.36 -21.25 -10.84
CA LEU A 107 -12.84 -20.75 -12.11
C LEU A 107 -11.70 -20.82 -13.13
N THR A 108 -11.93 -21.52 -14.24
CA THR A 108 -10.96 -21.64 -15.33
C THR A 108 -10.82 -20.30 -16.06
N PHE A 109 -9.63 -20.03 -16.60
CA PHE A 109 -9.32 -18.77 -17.29
C PHE A 109 -10.27 -18.43 -18.45
N GLU A 110 -10.71 -19.42 -19.22
CA GLU A 110 -11.62 -19.24 -20.36
C GLU A 110 -13.10 -19.15 -19.95
N GLN A 111 -13.43 -19.37 -18.68
CA GLN A 111 -14.82 -19.41 -18.23
C GLN A 111 -15.30 -18.04 -17.76
N ASP A 112 -16.42 -17.60 -18.31
CA ASP A 112 -17.13 -16.41 -17.85
C ASP A 112 -17.80 -16.65 -16.49
N TYR A 113 -17.52 -15.77 -15.53
CA TYR A 113 -18.09 -15.82 -14.18
C TYR A 113 -19.60 -15.63 -14.17
N SER A 114 -20.16 -14.92 -15.16
CA SER A 114 -21.60 -14.64 -15.28
C SER A 114 -22.40 -15.93 -15.46
N ASN A 115 -21.84 -16.86 -16.24
CA ASN A 115 -22.44 -18.15 -16.60
C ASN A 115 -21.88 -19.32 -15.78
N ALA A 116 -20.90 -19.08 -14.91
CA ALA A 116 -20.27 -20.11 -14.09
C ALA A 116 -21.16 -20.54 -12.93
N ASP A 117 -20.88 -21.76 -12.45
CA ASP A 117 -21.50 -22.29 -11.24
C ASP A 117 -21.09 -21.47 -10.01
N ASP A 118 -22.06 -21.25 -9.13
CA ASP A 118 -21.99 -20.39 -7.96
C ASP A 118 -20.98 -20.91 -6.92
N ALA A 119 -20.71 -22.23 -6.94
CA ALA A 119 -19.75 -22.90 -6.06
C ALA A 119 -18.28 -22.77 -6.52
N LYS A 120 -18.02 -22.18 -7.70
CA LYS A 120 -16.66 -21.93 -8.18
C LYS A 120 -16.05 -20.70 -7.51
N TYR A 121 -14.73 -20.65 -7.48
CA TYR A 121 -13.96 -19.58 -6.87
C TYR A 121 -13.01 -18.89 -7.85
N VAL A 122 -12.87 -17.59 -7.70
CA VAL A 122 -11.83 -16.80 -8.35
C VAL A 122 -10.54 -16.90 -7.53
N TYR A 123 -9.39 -16.81 -8.19
CA TYR A 123 -8.06 -16.92 -7.56
C TYR A 123 -7.83 -16.01 -6.33
N SER A 124 -8.58 -14.91 -6.19
CA SER A 124 -8.55 -14.02 -5.02
C SER A 124 -9.30 -14.56 -3.78
N GLY A 125 -9.93 -15.74 -3.88
CA GLY A 125 -10.65 -16.41 -2.80
C GLY A 125 -12.16 -16.11 -2.73
N PHE A 126 -12.71 -15.37 -3.69
CA PHE A 126 -14.15 -15.09 -3.76
C PHE A 126 -14.88 -16.17 -4.55
N SER A 127 -16.03 -16.61 -4.06
CA SER A 127 -16.92 -17.47 -4.83
C SER A 127 -17.68 -16.66 -5.89
N VAL A 128 -18.06 -17.32 -6.98
CA VAL A 128 -18.90 -16.74 -8.04
C VAL A 128 -20.22 -16.24 -7.47
N ARG A 129 -20.81 -16.97 -6.51
CA ARG A 129 -22.00 -16.52 -5.76
C ARG A 129 -21.77 -15.18 -5.06
N GLU A 130 -20.66 -15.04 -4.35
CA GLU A 130 -20.32 -13.79 -3.65
C GLU A 130 -20.17 -12.63 -4.64
N ILE A 131 -19.52 -12.86 -5.78
CA ILE A 131 -19.36 -11.84 -6.83
C ILE A 131 -20.72 -11.43 -7.40
N LYS A 132 -21.58 -12.39 -7.75
CA LYS A 132 -22.93 -12.12 -8.28
C LYS A 132 -23.82 -11.38 -7.27
N THR A 133 -23.67 -11.68 -5.98
CA THR A 133 -24.46 -11.04 -4.91
C THR A 133 -24.00 -9.63 -4.58
N LEU A 134 -22.68 -9.36 -4.65
CA LEU A 134 -22.14 -8.01 -4.56
C LEU A 134 -22.66 -7.10 -5.68
N GLY A 135 -22.88 -7.66 -6.88
CA GLY A 135 -23.47 -6.96 -8.01
C GLY A 135 -22.53 -5.91 -8.63
N ASP A 136 -23.13 -4.95 -9.33
CA ASP A 136 -22.38 -3.90 -10.02
C ASP A 136 -21.91 -2.83 -9.03
N PHE A 137 -20.62 -2.47 -9.11
CA PHE A 137 -19.97 -1.44 -8.29
C PHE A 137 -20.06 -1.67 -6.76
N PRO A 138 -19.53 -2.81 -6.24
CA PRO A 138 -19.35 -2.95 -4.80
C PRO A 138 -18.35 -1.89 -4.27
N ASP A 139 -18.29 -1.70 -2.95
CA ASP A 139 -17.26 -0.84 -2.34
C ASP A 139 -15.87 -1.42 -2.57
N TYR A 140 -15.32 -1.04 -3.72
CA TYR A 140 -14.04 -1.47 -4.24
C TYR A 140 -12.90 -1.02 -3.34
N SER A 141 -13.05 0.10 -2.64
CA SER A 141 -11.98 0.64 -1.81
C SER A 141 -11.70 -0.27 -0.62
N THR A 142 -12.76 -0.76 0.02
CA THR A 142 -12.66 -1.75 1.10
C THR A 142 -12.19 -3.10 0.57
N LEU A 143 -12.74 -3.61 -0.55
CA LEU A 143 -12.34 -4.91 -1.12
C LEU A 143 -10.88 -4.98 -1.58
N SER A 144 -10.38 -3.89 -2.18
CA SER A 144 -9.02 -3.83 -2.72
C SER A 144 -8.00 -3.34 -1.71
N GLY A 145 -8.45 -2.74 -0.61
CA GLY A 145 -7.61 -2.06 0.36
C GLY A 145 -7.00 -0.75 -0.17
N VAL A 146 -7.44 -0.26 -1.34
CA VAL A 146 -6.96 1.00 -1.89
C VAL A 146 -7.95 2.13 -1.64
N PRO A 147 -7.51 3.21 -1.00
CA PRO A 147 -8.39 4.29 -0.59
C PRO A 147 -9.01 4.97 -1.80
N LEU A 148 -10.25 5.45 -1.65
CA LEU A 148 -10.88 6.32 -2.63
C LEU A 148 -10.02 7.59 -2.84
N PRO A 149 -9.94 8.11 -4.08
CA PRO A 149 -9.24 9.35 -4.33
C PRO A 149 -9.93 10.49 -3.57
N THR A 150 -9.14 11.40 -3.02
CA THR A 150 -9.67 12.58 -2.34
C THR A 150 -10.30 13.52 -3.38
N PRO A 151 -11.56 14.01 -3.21
CA PRO A 151 -12.18 14.91 -4.17
C PRO A 151 -11.42 16.24 -4.24
N HIS A 152 -11.09 16.68 -5.44
CA HIS A 152 -10.45 17.97 -5.69
C HIS A 152 -11.46 18.99 -6.21
N LEU A 153 -11.93 19.87 -5.31
CA LEU A 153 -13.03 20.80 -5.59
C LEU A 153 -12.63 21.98 -6.49
N ASP A 154 -11.35 22.34 -6.52
CA ASP A 154 -10.83 23.49 -7.27
C ASP A 154 -10.34 23.10 -8.68
N PHE A 155 -10.75 21.92 -9.17
CA PHE A 155 -10.30 21.42 -10.46
C PHE A 155 -11.01 22.14 -11.62
N ASP A 156 -10.23 22.81 -12.47
CA ASP A 156 -10.69 23.49 -13.68
C ASP A 156 -10.24 22.72 -14.93
N ILE A 157 -11.19 22.05 -15.60
CA ILE A 157 -10.91 21.19 -16.76
C ILE A 157 -10.33 21.98 -17.94
N ASP A 158 -10.72 23.25 -18.12
CA ASP A 158 -10.27 24.08 -19.23
C ASP A 158 -8.80 24.47 -19.08
N LYS A 159 -8.29 24.46 -17.85
CA LYS A 159 -6.88 24.74 -17.53
C LYS A 159 -6.05 23.47 -17.33
N ALA A 160 -6.67 22.30 -17.33
CA ALA A 160 -5.98 21.04 -17.09
C ALA A 160 -5.08 20.68 -18.29
N ILE A 161 -3.78 20.54 -18.01
CA ILE A 161 -2.74 20.11 -18.95
C ILE A 161 -2.33 18.67 -18.57
N PRO A 162 -2.13 17.76 -19.54
CA PRO A 162 -1.69 16.40 -19.25
C PRO A 162 -0.35 16.39 -18.49
N ARG A 163 -0.28 15.62 -17.41
CA ARG A 163 0.99 15.41 -16.73
C ARG A 163 1.86 14.43 -17.53
N PRO A 164 3.19 14.66 -17.60
CA PRO A 164 4.09 13.75 -18.33
C PRO A 164 4.09 12.31 -17.79
N TYR A 165 3.81 12.11 -16.50
CA TYR A 165 3.85 10.79 -15.86
C TYR A 165 2.65 10.58 -14.94
N ARG A 166 2.08 9.38 -15.02
CA ARG A 166 0.98 8.95 -14.17
C ARG A 166 1.49 8.28 -12.89
N PRO A 167 0.98 8.65 -11.71
CA PRO A 167 1.27 7.96 -10.46
C PRO A 167 0.70 6.53 -10.47
N PHE A 168 1.41 5.59 -9.84
CA PHE A 168 0.86 4.26 -9.58
C PHE A 168 -0.04 4.30 -8.34
N ARG A 169 -1.31 3.94 -8.53
CA ARG A 169 -2.27 3.78 -7.44
C ARG A 169 -2.04 2.49 -6.64
N TRP A 170 -1.60 1.43 -7.31
CA TRP A 170 -1.32 0.14 -6.68
C TRP A 170 0.11 0.09 -6.15
N PRO A 171 0.34 -0.50 -4.96
CA PRO A 171 1.67 -0.67 -4.42
C PRO A 171 2.44 -1.69 -5.27
N TYR A 172 3.22 -1.19 -6.22
CA TYR A 172 4.10 -2.00 -7.04
C TYR A 172 5.53 -1.96 -6.49
N HIS A 173 6.26 -3.07 -6.59
CA HIS A 173 7.69 -3.10 -6.29
C HIS A 173 8.47 -2.43 -7.41
N GLN A 174 8.59 -1.11 -7.33
CA GLN A 174 9.31 -0.31 -8.31
C GLN A 174 10.68 0.12 -7.79
N THR A 175 11.70 0.02 -8.64
CA THR A 175 13.07 0.50 -8.36
C THR A 175 13.29 1.98 -8.74
N MET A 176 12.29 2.63 -9.34
CA MET A 176 12.33 4.03 -9.77
C MET A 176 11.44 4.93 -8.89
N SER A 177 11.70 6.24 -8.90
CA SER A 177 11.09 7.24 -8.01
C SER A 177 9.63 7.61 -8.33
N LEU A 178 8.93 6.86 -9.18
CA LEU A 178 7.53 7.15 -9.56
C LEU A 178 6.54 6.96 -8.40
N THR A 179 6.95 6.25 -7.35
CA THR A 179 6.23 6.19 -6.05
C THR A 179 6.19 7.53 -5.30
N LYS A 180 6.92 8.55 -5.73
CA LYS A 180 6.88 9.90 -5.15
C LYS A 180 5.73 10.77 -5.65
N LEU A 181 5.00 10.32 -6.67
CA LEU A 181 3.86 11.05 -7.23
C LEU A 181 2.59 10.72 -6.45
N GLU A 182 1.68 11.69 -6.35
CA GLU A 182 0.45 11.59 -5.55
C GLU A 182 -0.56 10.61 -6.19
N PRO A 183 -0.96 9.53 -5.52
CA PRO A 183 -1.81 8.48 -6.09
C PRO A 183 -3.24 8.94 -6.42
N ASP A 184 -3.68 10.08 -5.88
CA ASP A 184 -5.00 10.64 -6.15
C ASP A 184 -5.15 11.15 -7.59
N TRP A 185 -4.04 11.49 -8.25
CA TRP A 185 -3.99 11.97 -9.63
C TRP A 185 -3.78 10.85 -10.65
N TRP A 186 -4.20 9.62 -10.33
CA TRP A 186 -4.03 8.46 -11.20
C TRP A 186 -4.98 8.43 -12.40
N ILE A 187 -6.10 9.16 -12.34
CA ILE A 187 -6.99 9.45 -13.46
C ILE A 187 -7.02 10.97 -13.62
N GLU A 188 -6.64 11.45 -14.79
CA GLU A 188 -6.63 12.87 -15.12
C GLU A 188 -7.68 13.12 -16.20
N LEU A 189 -8.52 14.13 -15.97
CA LEU A 189 -9.32 14.75 -17.01
C LEU A 189 -8.47 15.90 -17.57
N GLU A 190 -8.44 16.06 -18.89
CA GLU A 190 -7.70 17.12 -19.57
C GLU A 190 -8.64 17.95 -20.44
N SER A 191 -8.23 19.18 -20.77
CA SER A 191 -9.02 20.12 -21.57
C SER A 191 -9.45 19.56 -22.93
N THR A 192 -8.65 18.67 -23.54
CA THR A 192 -8.96 17.97 -24.80
C THR A 192 -10.09 16.93 -24.65
N LEU A 193 -10.36 16.43 -23.44
CA LEU A 193 -11.43 15.47 -23.15
C LEU A 193 -12.78 16.14 -22.86
N ALA A 194 -12.83 17.46 -22.73
CA ALA A 194 -14.07 18.20 -22.45
C ALA A 194 -15.12 18.07 -23.57
N ALA A 195 -14.69 17.96 -24.83
CA ALA A 195 -15.60 17.84 -25.97
C ALA A 195 -16.35 16.48 -26.04
N PRO A 196 -15.71 15.30 -25.88
CA PRO A 196 -16.40 14.01 -26.00
C PRO A 196 -17.27 13.63 -24.79
N ILE A 197 -16.99 14.12 -23.57
CA ILE A 197 -17.76 13.71 -22.37
C ILE A 197 -19.18 14.30 -22.36
N LEU A 198 -19.39 15.46 -23.00
CA LEU A 198 -20.72 16.04 -23.22
C LEU A 198 -21.63 15.20 -24.14
N ILE A 199 -21.11 14.18 -24.83
CA ILE A 199 -21.91 13.30 -25.70
C ILE A 199 -22.45 12.06 -24.95
N LEU A 200 -21.88 11.72 -23.78
CA LEU A 200 -22.41 10.66 -22.92
C LEU A 200 -23.48 11.15 -21.93
N THR A 201 -23.85 12.43 -22.01
CA THR A 201 -25.00 13.02 -21.35
C THR A 201 -26.07 13.35 -22.39
N ILE A 202 -26.77 12.32 -22.88
CA ILE A 202 -28.03 12.47 -23.65
C ILE A 202 -28.94 11.29 -23.28
N PRO A 203 -30.27 11.43 -23.32
CA PRO A 203 -31.18 12.26 -22.53
C PRO A 203 -31.87 11.48 -21.38
#